data_AF-A0A8T0T424-F1
#
_entry.id   AF-A0A8T0T424-F1
#
_cell.length_a   1.000
_cell.length_b   1.000
_cell.length_c   1.000
_cell.angle_alpha   90.00
_cell.angle_beta   90.00
_cell.angle_gamma   90.00
#
_symmetry.space_group_name_H-M   'P 1'
#
loop_
_entity.id
_entity.type
_entity.pdbx_description
1 polymer ?
#
loop_
_entity_poly.entity_id
_entity_poly.type
_entity_poly.pdbx_seq_one_letter_code
_entity_poly.pdbx_strand_id
1 'polypeptide(L)'
;MGTTFGDTDNDTRLVMVRQFHRADGVTTASAELVPGRADDNEPAPALLNVGSVGLISYDEADEYLISELQVRKGSDYATLVTFESGAQGWYTEVLESPFAQEDRDREWDPHGAVCVETTLWWFDLSRGIVSCDMDGDHDLLFHPLPDGRALPMATPLMLTQRCITVSQGRLRYVEVIVPEVGGDDDDSGDDNEAARVRMWTMTFGPAGWMWEANYSVGFPEIWDDASYRVTGLPRNVPIVAAVCPLDPNLVYFTLNRHIFCVNVARHRVRHIALWDDQVNNARLDAAQASARYVLPWYLPLEVAPGAAAFNFAG
;
A
#
# COMPACT_ATOMS: atom_id res chain seq x y z
N MET A 1 1.13 12.18 4.08
CA MET A 1 2.47 12.76 4.24
C MET A 1 3.53 11.67 4.37
N GLY A 2 3.98 11.22 3.20
CA GLY A 2 5.27 10.57 3.04
C GLY A 2 6.38 11.49 3.56
N THR A 3 7.52 10.91 3.97
CA THR A 3 8.70 11.69 4.32
C THR A 3 9.26 12.28 3.03
N THR A 4 9.05 13.58 2.82
CA THR A 4 9.76 14.32 1.78
C THR A 4 11.19 14.56 2.22
N PHE A 5 12.15 14.17 1.38
CA PHE A 5 13.54 14.51 1.61
C PHE A 5 13.81 15.88 0.97
N GLY A 6 14.60 16.72 1.64
CA GLY A 6 15.02 18.00 1.06
C GLY A 6 16.01 17.77 -0.09
N ASP A 7 16.18 18.78 -0.95
CA ASP A 7 17.06 18.81 -2.14
C ASP A 7 18.57 18.59 -1.85
N THR A 8 18.96 18.23 -0.63
CA THR A 8 20.32 18.41 -0.14
C THR A 8 21.19 17.15 -0.13
N ASP A 9 20.66 15.95 -0.39
CA ASP A 9 21.49 14.75 -0.42
C ASP A 9 21.14 13.81 -1.59
N ASN A 10 22.12 13.51 -2.44
CA ASN A 10 22.03 12.49 -3.49
C ASN A 10 22.22 11.07 -2.93
N ASP A 11 22.48 10.94 -1.62
CA ASP A 11 22.39 9.70 -0.87
C ASP A 11 20.93 9.27 -0.71
N THR A 12 20.53 8.26 -1.48
CA THR A 12 19.16 7.73 -1.43
C THR A 12 18.89 6.92 -0.15
N ARG A 13 19.95 6.39 0.48
CA ARG A 13 19.90 5.42 1.59
C ARG A 13 18.96 4.24 1.34
N LEU A 14 18.66 3.94 0.08
CA LEU A 14 17.84 2.80 -0.29
C LEU A 14 18.65 1.53 -0.09
N VAL A 15 18.05 0.56 0.59
CA VAL A 15 18.65 -0.75 0.84
C VAL A 15 17.78 -1.79 0.17
N MET A 16 18.35 -2.56 -0.75
CA MET A 16 17.69 -3.71 -1.35
C MET A 16 17.88 -4.91 -0.42
N VAL A 17 16.77 -5.52 0.00
CA VAL A 17 16.78 -6.73 0.84
C VAL A 17 16.18 -7.88 0.03
N ARG A 18 16.97 -8.92 -0.21
CA ARG A 18 16.60 -10.06 -1.07
C ARG A 18 17.17 -11.37 -0.56
N GLN A 19 16.98 -12.44 -1.33
CA GLN A 19 17.51 -13.78 -1.05
C GLN A 19 17.17 -14.25 0.38
N PHE A 20 15.86 -14.23 0.69
CA PHE A 20 15.37 -14.69 1.98
C PHE A 20 15.52 -16.21 2.06
N HIS A 21 16.23 -16.68 3.07
CA HIS A 21 16.45 -18.09 3.35
C HIS A 21 16.07 -18.40 4.79
N ARG A 22 15.63 -19.63 5.06
CA ARG A 22 15.39 -20.09 6.41
C ARG A 22 16.26 -21.31 6.72
N ALA A 23 17.06 -21.19 7.77
CA ALA A 23 17.86 -22.28 8.32
C ALA A 23 17.59 -22.37 9.83
N ASP A 24 17.30 -23.58 10.32
CA ASP A 24 17.08 -23.86 11.75
C ASP A 24 16.06 -22.95 12.46
N GLY A 25 14.99 -22.57 11.75
CA GLY A 25 13.93 -21.73 12.30
C GLY A 25 14.21 -20.22 12.23
N VAL A 26 15.41 -19.80 11.82
CA VAL A 26 15.83 -18.41 11.63
C VAL A 26 15.73 -18.02 10.16
N THR A 27 15.08 -16.89 9.88
CA THR A 27 15.05 -16.29 8.53
C THR A 27 16.23 -15.32 8.39
N THR A 28 17.05 -15.51 7.37
CA THR A 28 18.16 -14.63 6.97
C THR A 28 17.87 -14.03 5.60
N ALA A 29 18.44 -12.85 5.30
CA ALA A 29 18.35 -12.20 4.00
C ALA A 29 19.68 -11.52 3.67
N SER A 30 19.95 -11.27 2.39
CA SER A 30 21.00 -10.36 1.96
C SER A 30 20.46 -8.93 1.95
N ALA A 31 21.31 -7.98 2.32
CA ALA A 31 21.01 -6.55 2.27
C ALA A 31 22.17 -5.83 1.62
N GLU A 32 21.89 -5.06 0.58
CA GLU A 32 22.87 -4.26 -0.14
C GLU A 32 22.39 -2.83 -0.30
N LEU A 33 23.33 -1.89 -0.24
CA LEU A 33 23.02 -0.49 -0.48
C LEU A 33 22.83 -0.28 -1.99
N VAL A 34 21.70 0.30 -2.38
CA VAL A 34 21.48 0.74 -3.75
C VAL A 34 22.42 1.92 -4.02
N PRO A 35 23.13 1.95 -5.16
CA PRO A 35 24.01 3.07 -5.50
C PRO A 35 23.33 4.43 -5.31
N GLY A 36 24.10 5.41 -4.83
CA GLY A 36 23.63 6.79 -4.72
C GLY A 36 23.34 7.40 -6.10
N ARG A 37 22.63 8.52 -6.13
CA ARG A 37 22.27 9.22 -7.38
C ARG A 37 23.34 10.19 -7.86
N ALA A 38 24.40 10.39 -7.08
CA ALA A 38 25.56 11.16 -7.48
C ALA A 38 26.47 10.27 -8.34
N ASP A 39 26.31 10.33 -9.66
CA ASP A 39 27.32 9.90 -10.61
C ASP A 39 28.23 11.11 -10.96
N ASP A 40 29.50 10.85 -11.25
CA ASP A 40 30.52 11.85 -11.57
C ASP A 40 30.27 12.56 -12.91
N ASN A 41 29.46 11.97 -13.81
CA ASN A 41 29.20 12.50 -15.16
C ASN A 41 27.83 13.19 -15.32
N GLU A 42 26.74 12.59 -14.83
CA GLU A 42 25.39 13.16 -14.90
C GLU A 42 24.56 12.70 -13.68
N PRO A 43 24.44 13.52 -12.63
CA PRO A 43 23.76 13.10 -11.41
C PRO A 43 22.24 13.04 -11.63
N ALA A 44 21.63 11.93 -11.22
CA ALA A 44 20.18 11.81 -11.19
C ALA A 44 19.58 12.72 -10.10
N PRO A 45 18.33 13.21 -10.25
CA PRO A 45 17.68 14.06 -9.26
C PRO A 45 17.64 13.43 -7.88
N ALA A 46 17.75 14.21 -6.80
CA ALA A 46 17.64 13.70 -5.44
C ALA A 46 16.29 12.96 -5.21
N LEU A 47 16.30 11.98 -4.31
CA LEU A 47 15.08 11.26 -3.89
C LEU A 47 14.11 12.26 -3.25
N LEU A 48 12.90 12.42 -3.78
CA LEU A 48 11.93 13.37 -3.24
C LEU A 48 11.08 12.75 -2.15
N ASN A 49 10.58 11.54 -2.35
CA ASN A 49 9.70 10.87 -1.38
C ASN A 49 9.79 9.35 -1.53
N VAL A 50 10.03 8.63 -0.42
CA VAL A 50 10.09 7.16 -0.43
C VAL A 50 8.77 6.52 -0.87
N GLY A 51 7.63 7.19 -0.64
CA GLY A 51 6.32 6.74 -1.14
C GLY A 51 6.19 6.80 -2.66
N SER A 52 7.08 7.50 -3.35
CA SER A 52 7.17 7.50 -4.81
C SER A 52 8.06 6.39 -5.36
N VAL A 53 8.66 5.54 -4.53
CA VAL A 53 9.59 4.49 -4.98
C VAL A 53 8.82 3.20 -5.22
N GLY A 54 8.85 2.72 -6.47
CA GLY A 54 8.39 1.40 -6.89
C GLY A 54 9.54 0.43 -7.10
N LEU A 55 9.25 -0.86 -6.96
CA LEU A 55 10.19 -1.97 -7.17
C LEU A 55 9.54 -2.99 -8.10
N ILE A 56 10.24 -3.35 -9.16
CA ILE A 56 9.96 -4.51 -10.01
C ILE A 56 11.05 -5.55 -9.77
N SER A 57 10.64 -6.80 -9.63
CA SER A 57 11.54 -7.96 -9.57
C SER A 57 11.31 -8.81 -10.82
N TYR A 58 12.37 -9.13 -11.53
CA TYR A 58 12.32 -10.00 -12.70
C TYR A 58 12.78 -11.41 -12.29
N ASP A 59 11.83 -12.35 -12.26
CA ASP A 59 12.03 -13.70 -11.72
C ASP A 59 13.14 -14.51 -12.41
N GLU A 60 13.46 -14.21 -13.67
CA GLU A 60 14.39 -15.02 -14.48
C GLU A 60 15.87 -14.61 -14.33
N ALA A 61 16.17 -13.40 -13.83
CA ALA A 61 17.52 -12.82 -13.91
C ALA A 61 18.17 -12.41 -12.56
N ASP A 62 17.48 -12.55 -11.42
CA ASP A 62 17.86 -11.89 -10.14
C ASP A 62 18.14 -10.39 -10.34
N GLU A 63 17.44 -9.83 -11.33
CA GLU A 63 17.47 -8.42 -11.69
C GLU A 63 16.25 -7.72 -11.10
N TYR A 64 16.45 -6.48 -10.73
CA TYR A 64 15.41 -5.63 -10.19
C TYR A 64 15.54 -4.23 -10.75
N LEU A 65 14.40 -3.56 -10.80
CA LEU A 65 14.29 -2.18 -11.22
C LEU A 65 13.64 -1.39 -10.08
N ILE A 66 14.27 -0.28 -9.72
CA ILE A 66 13.72 0.69 -8.77
C ILE A 66 13.36 1.93 -9.56
N SER A 67 12.12 2.39 -9.49
CA SER A 67 11.73 3.63 -10.17
C SER A 67 10.99 4.57 -9.23
N GLU A 68 11.43 5.82 -9.20
CA GLU A 68 10.76 6.91 -8.52
C GLU A 68 9.97 7.78 -9.50
N LEU A 69 8.68 7.96 -9.23
CA LEU A 69 7.86 8.97 -9.92
C LEU A 69 7.91 10.31 -9.19
N GLN A 70 8.52 11.31 -9.82
CA GLN A 70 8.59 12.68 -9.33
C GLN A 70 7.60 13.58 -10.08
N VAL A 71 6.53 14.01 -9.40
CA VAL A 71 5.55 14.95 -9.96
C VAL A 71 5.57 16.26 -9.19
N ARG A 72 5.80 17.37 -9.91
CA ARG A 72 5.80 18.72 -9.32
C ARG A 72 4.48 19.42 -9.57
N LYS A 73 3.97 20.11 -8.55
CA LYS A 73 2.76 20.94 -8.65
C LYS A 73 2.91 21.98 -9.76
N GLY A 74 1.87 22.11 -10.60
CA GLY A 74 1.80 23.04 -11.71
C GLY A 74 2.68 22.68 -12.92
N SER A 75 3.39 21.55 -12.88
CA SER A 75 4.28 21.14 -13.97
C SER A 75 3.50 20.40 -15.08
N ASP A 76 3.84 20.72 -16.33
CA ASP A 76 3.38 19.99 -17.51
C ASP A 76 4.09 18.64 -17.69
N TYR A 77 5.16 18.42 -16.93
CA TYR A 77 5.99 17.21 -17.00
C TYR A 77 6.13 16.54 -15.63
N ALA A 78 6.32 15.23 -15.67
CA ALA A 78 6.80 14.41 -14.58
C ALA A 78 8.18 13.85 -14.92
N THR A 79 8.88 13.33 -13.91
CA THR A 79 10.19 12.74 -14.08
C THR A 79 10.20 11.33 -13.49
N LEU A 80 10.57 10.33 -14.29
CA LEU A 80 10.91 9.00 -13.80
C LEU A 80 12.41 8.94 -13.54
N VAL A 81 12.78 8.55 -12.33
CA VAL A 81 14.18 8.33 -11.94
C VAL A 81 14.35 6.86 -11.63
N THR A 82 15.05 6.14 -12.52
CA THR A 82 15.07 4.68 -12.50
C THR A 82 16.49 4.16 -12.32
N PHE A 83 16.61 3.11 -11.50
CA PHE A 83 17.81 2.31 -11.31
C PHE A 83 17.55 0.89 -11.79
N GLU A 84 18.42 0.39 -12.64
CA GLU A 84 18.43 -0.99 -13.11
C GLU A 84 19.63 -1.74 -12.55
N SER A 85 19.40 -2.88 -11.89
CA SER A 85 20.49 -3.67 -11.30
C SER A 85 21.48 -4.20 -12.33
N GLY A 86 21.04 -4.50 -13.55
CA GLY A 86 21.88 -5.02 -14.64
C GLY A 86 22.85 -3.97 -15.20
N ALA A 87 22.38 -2.73 -15.36
CA ALA A 87 23.21 -1.60 -15.83
C ALA A 87 24.01 -0.94 -14.70
N GLN A 88 23.64 -1.18 -13.44
CA GLN A 88 24.21 -0.55 -12.24
C GLN A 88 24.22 0.99 -12.28
N GLY A 89 23.29 1.59 -13.03
CA GLY A 89 23.23 3.02 -13.26
C GLY A 89 21.83 3.57 -13.00
N TRP A 90 21.80 4.84 -12.59
CA TRP A 90 20.57 5.62 -12.59
C TRP A 90 20.40 6.30 -13.95
N TYR A 91 19.17 6.35 -14.45
CA TYR A 91 18.80 7.18 -15.58
C TYR A 91 17.52 7.95 -15.28
N THR A 92 17.30 9.00 -16.05
CA THR A 92 16.17 9.91 -15.87
C THR A 92 15.43 10.06 -17.17
N GLU A 93 14.10 10.03 -17.10
CA GLU A 93 13.22 10.27 -18.23
C GLU A 93 12.18 11.33 -17.88
N VAL A 94 11.94 12.25 -18.81
CA VAL A 94 10.95 13.31 -18.67
C VAL A 94 9.73 12.92 -19.47
N LEU A 95 8.60 12.77 -18.79
CA LEU A 95 7.32 12.34 -19.36
C LEU A 95 6.29 13.45 -19.25
N GLU A 96 5.22 13.38 -20.05
CA GLU A 96 4.06 14.24 -19.86
C GLU A 96 3.45 14.02 -18.48
N SER A 97 2.95 15.10 -17.87
CA SER A 97 2.29 15.03 -16.56
C SER A 97 1.06 14.11 -16.65
N PRO A 98 0.88 13.18 -15.69
CA PRO A 98 -0.30 12.30 -15.67
C PRO A 98 -1.60 13.05 -15.38
N PHE A 99 -1.53 14.34 -15.02
CA PHE A 99 -2.67 15.15 -14.64
C PHE A 99 -3.11 16.08 -15.77
N ALA A 100 -4.43 16.17 -15.96
CA ALA A 100 -5.05 17.21 -16.78
C ALA A 100 -4.70 18.62 -16.26
N GLN A 101 -4.75 19.62 -17.13
CA GLN A 101 -4.25 20.97 -16.82
C GLN A 101 -4.92 21.59 -15.59
N GLU A 102 -6.23 21.42 -15.46
CA GLU A 102 -7.06 21.87 -14.35
C GLU A 102 -6.70 21.24 -12.99
N ASP A 103 -6.03 20.09 -13.02
CA ASP A 103 -5.73 19.26 -11.86
C ASP A 103 -4.24 19.33 -11.44
N ARG A 104 -3.39 20.04 -12.21
CA ARG A 104 -1.95 20.16 -11.94
C ARG A 104 -1.63 21.02 -10.72
N ASP A 105 -2.52 21.93 -10.34
CA ASP A 105 -2.33 22.80 -9.17
C ASP A 105 -2.53 22.07 -7.83
N ARG A 106 -3.07 20.86 -7.86
CA ARG A 106 -3.14 19.99 -6.69
C ARG A 106 -1.83 19.22 -6.54
N GLU A 107 -1.23 19.34 -5.36
CA GLU A 107 -0.04 18.59 -4.97
C GLU A 107 -0.29 17.08 -4.99
N TRP A 108 0.69 16.32 -5.47
CA TRP A 108 0.73 14.86 -5.42
C TRP A 108 1.44 14.45 -4.12
N ASP A 109 0.72 13.80 -3.19
CA ASP A 109 1.31 13.25 -1.95
C ASP A 109 1.41 11.72 -2.10
N PRO A 110 2.56 11.19 -2.54
CA PRO A 110 2.73 9.77 -2.76
C PRO A 110 2.78 9.03 -1.42
N HIS A 111 2.00 7.95 -1.34
CA HIS A 111 1.81 7.12 -0.15
C HIS A 111 2.37 5.71 -0.31
N GLY A 112 2.83 5.35 -1.51
CA GLY A 112 3.46 4.09 -1.82
C GLY A 112 3.34 3.76 -3.31
N ALA A 113 3.93 2.63 -3.69
CA ALA A 113 3.81 2.04 -5.00
C ALA A 113 3.66 0.53 -4.90
N VAL A 114 2.99 -0.07 -5.88
CA VAL A 114 2.94 -1.52 -6.06
C VAL A 114 3.23 -1.90 -7.50
N CYS A 115 3.73 -3.12 -7.70
CA CYS A 115 3.95 -3.69 -9.01
C CYS A 115 2.86 -4.73 -9.30
N VAL A 116 2.29 -4.68 -10.50
CA VAL A 116 1.44 -5.73 -11.07
C VAL A 116 2.01 -6.06 -12.43
N GLU A 117 2.51 -7.28 -12.60
CA GLU A 117 3.23 -7.70 -13.80
C GLU A 117 4.44 -6.79 -14.06
N THR A 118 4.44 -6.02 -15.14
CA THR A 118 5.50 -5.06 -15.51
C THR A 118 5.12 -3.62 -15.20
N THR A 119 3.90 -3.39 -14.71
CA THR A 119 3.36 -2.05 -14.46
C THR A 119 3.58 -1.63 -13.01
N LEU A 120 4.21 -0.48 -12.82
CA LEU A 120 4.27 0.21 -11.53
C LEU A 120 3.04 1.09 -11.35
N TRP A 121 2.50 1.06 -10.13
CA TRP A 121 1.32 1.80 -9.72
C TRP A 121 1.65 2.62 -8.47
N TRP A 122 1.98 3.89 -8.66
CA TRP A 122 2.17 4.85 -7.57
C TRP A 122 0.84 5.40 -7.11
N PHE A 123 0.65 5.60 -5.81
CA PHE A 123 -0.65 6.01 -5.29
C PHE A 123 -0.59 7.14 -4.28
N ASP A 124 -1.58 8.01 -4.38
CA ASP A 124 -1.94 9.02 -3.39
C ASP A 124 -3.31 8.63 -2.82
N LEU A 125 -3.33 8.22 -1.54
CA LEU A 125 -4.54 7.76 -0.85
C LEU A 125 -5.63 8.84 -0.71
N SER A 126 -5.32 10.11 -1.04
CA SER A 126 -6.26 11.21 -1.10
C SER A 126 -6.86 11.44 -2.49
N ARG A 127 -6.23 10.89 -3.55
CA ARG A 127 -6.48 11.34 -4.94
C ARG A 127 -6.72 10.19 -5.91
N GLY A 128 -5.81 9.23 -6.01
CA GLY A 128 -5.84 8.19 -7.04
C GLY A 128 -4.52 7.46 -7.19
N ILE A 129 -4.38 6.77 -8.32
CA ILE A 129 -3.18 6.01 -8.68
C ILE A 129 -2.66 6.45 -10.05
N VAL A 130 -1.35 6.40 -10.26
CA VAL A 130 -0.68 6.62 -11.54
C VAL A 130 -0.01 5.31 -11.95
N SER A 131 -0.25 4.85 -13.18
CA SER A 131 0.38 3.65 -13.74
C SER A 131 1.42 3.99 -14.80
N CYS A 132 2.48 3.20 -14.88
CA CYS A 132 3.42 3.14 -16.01
C CYS A 132 3.83 1.69 -16.25
N ASP A 133 3.72 1.21 -17.49
CA ASP A 133 4.31 -0.07 -17.89
C ASP A 133 5.81 0.15 -18.09
N MET A 134 6.65 -0.61 -17.39
CA MET A 134 8.10 -0.42 -17.40
C MET A 134 8.81 -1.27 -18.46
N ASP A 135 8.10 -2.18 -19.13
CA ASP A 135 8.65 -3.00 -20.22
C ASP A 135 8.23 -2.47 -21.61
N GLY A 136 7.29 -1.51 -21.64
CA GLY A 136 6.74 -0.90 -22.85
C GLY A 136 7.23 0.53 -23.08
N ASP A 137 6.47 1.28 -23.89
CA ASP A 137 6.65 2.72 -23.99
C ASP A 137 6.12 3.37 -22.70
N HIS A 138 6.95 4.20 -22.07
CA HIS A 138 6.63 4.81 -20.79
C HIS A 138 5.59 5.93 -20.95
N ASP A 139 4.34 5.59 -20.65
CA ASP A 139 3.22 6.53 -20.57
C ASP A 139 2.61 6.54 -19.17
N LEU A 140 2.47 7.74 -18.58
CA LEU A 140 1.86 7.91 -17.26
C LEU A 140 0.35 8.08 -17.38
N LEU A 141 -0.42 7.16 -16.79
CA LEU A 141 -1.88 7.23 -16.77
C LEU A 141 -2.40 7.43 -15.35
N PHE A 142 -3.16 8.51 -15.13
CA PHE A 142 -3.84 8.74 -13.87
C PHE A 142 -5.21 8.05 -13.83
N HIS A 143 -5.49 7.40 -12.70
CA HIS A 143 -6.76 6.77 -12.39
C HIS A 143 -7.29 7.29 -11.05
N PRO A 144 -8.49 7.90 -11.01
CA PRO A 144 -9.04 8.41 -9.76
C PRO A 144 -9.34 7.26 -8.78
N LEU A 145 -9.42 7.57 -7.48
CA LEU A 145 -10.01 6.66 -6.49
C LEU A 145 -11.47 6.32 -6.86
N PRO A 146 -12.07 5.27 -6.26
CA PRO A 146 -13.48 4.99 -6.48
C PRO A 146 -14.38 6.20 -6.23
N ASP A 147 -15.52 6.23 -6.91
CA ASP A 147 -16.44 7.37 -6.89
C ASP A 147 -16.73 7.89 -5.47
N GLY A 148 -16.55 9.19 -5.28
CA GLY A 148 -16.77 9.88 -4.01
C GLY A 148 -15.74 9.57 -2.92
N ARG A 149 -14.64 8.87 -3.21
CA ARG A 149 -13.59 8.57 -2.21
C ARG A 149 -12.37 9.49 -2.28
N ALA A 150 -12.22 10.23 -3.38
CA ALA A 150 -11.22 11.30 -3.46
C ALA A 150 -11.50 12.36 -2.40
N LEU A 151 -10.43 12.80 -1.72
CA LEU A 151 -10.47 13.87 -0.73
C LEU A 151 -9.92 15.16 -1.34
N PRO A 152 -10.28 16.34 -0.82
CA PRO A 152 -9.71 17.61 -1.28
C PRO A 152 -8.19 17.70 -1.05
N MET A 153 -7.70 17.08 0.03
CA MET A 153 -6.29 17.03 0.41
C MET A 153 -5.97 15.78 1.23
N ALA A 154 -4.68 15.44 1.32
CA ALA A 154 -4.19 14.38 2.18
C ALA A 154 -4.41 14.71 3.67
N THR A 155 -4.80 13.70 4.46
CA THR A 155 -5.05 13.83 5.90
C THR A 155 -4.35 12.69 6.65
N PRO A 156 -3.85 12.90 7.88
CA PRO A 156 -3.20 11.82 8.63
C PRO A 156 -4.11 10.61 8.89
N LEU A 157 -5.43 10.84 9.03
CA LEU A 157 -6.42 9.80 9.30
C LEU A 157 -6.52 8.76 8.17
N MET A 158 -6.32 9.19 6.93
CA MET A 158 -6.40 8.28 5.78
C MET A 158 -5.37 7.16 5.84
N LEU A 159 -4.22 7.40 6.49
CA LEU A 159 -3.13 6.43 6.61
C LEU A 159 -3.48 5.25 7.53
N THR A 160 -4.55 5.37 8.31
CA THR A 160 -5.05 4.30 9.18
C THR A 160 -6.33 3.66 8.65
N GLN A 161 -7.00 4.32 7.71
CA GLN A 161 -8.28 3.89 7.15
C GLN A 161 -8.16 3.30 5.75
N ARG A 162 -7.18 3.72 4.96
CA ARG A 162 -7.07 3.39 3.54
C ARG A 162 -5.79 2.60 3.27
N CYS A 163 -5.87 1.67 2.33
CA CYS A 163 -4.68 1.08 1.72
C CYS A 163 -4.92 0.75 0.25
N ILE A 164 -3.85 0.85 -0.55
CA ILE A 164 -3.78 0.26 -1.88
C ILE A 164 -2.73 -0.84 -1.84
N THR A 165 -3.07 -2.02 -2.36
CA THR A 165 -2.21 -3.20 -2.30
C THR A 165 -2.55 -4.18 -3.42
N VAL A 166 -1.80 -5.26 -3.55
CA VAL A 166 -2.02 -6.33 -4.53
C VAL A 166 -2.47 -7.59 -3.82
N SER A 167 -3.57 -8.17 -4.30
CA SER A 167 -4.04 -9.49 -3.85
C SER A 167 -4.54 -10.27 -5.06
N GLN A 168 -4.06 -11.50 -5.22
CA GLN A 168 -4.29 -12.36 -6.40
C GLN A 168 -3.93 -11.66 -7.72
N GLY A 169 -2.77 -10.98 -7.74
CA GLY A 169 -2.28 -10.28 -8.92
C GLY A 169 -3.15 -9.09 -9.37
N ARG A 170 -4.02 -8.56 -8.51
CA ARG A 170 -4.88 -7.42 -8.83
C ARG A 170 -4.79 -6.34 -7.77
N LEU A 171 -4.82 -5.08 -8.21
CA LEU A 171 -4.91 -3.92 -7.34
C LEU A 171 -6.22 -3.93 -6.55
N ARG A 172 -6.08 -3.71 -5.25
CA ARG A 172 -7.17 -3.56 -4.29
C ARG A 172 -7.05 -2.21 -3.62
N TYR A 173 -8.16 -1.48 -3.58
CA TYR A 173 -8.32 -0.34 -2.68
C TYR A 173 -9.21 -0.78 -1.53
N VAL A 174 -8.76 -0.59 -0.30
CA VAL A 174 -9.54 -0.88 0.91
C VAL A 174 -9.71 0.40 1.69
N GLU A 175 -10.92 0.61 2.21
CA GLU A 175 -11.21 1.73 3.09
C GLU A 175 -12.10 1.32 4.25
N VAL A 176 -11.69 1.73 5.44
CA VAL A 176 -12.56 1.80 6.62
C VAL A 176 -13.26 3.15 6.61
N ILE A 177 -14.56 3.11 6.34
CA ILE A 177 -15.43 4.28 6.28
C ILE A 177 -16.05 4.45 7.66
N VAL A 178 -15.76 5.58 8.29
CA VAL A 178 -16.40 6.00 9.54
C VAL A 178 -17.35 7.14 9.20
N PRO A 179 -18.66 7.00 9.45
CA PRO A 179 -19.61 8.08 9.23
C PRO A 179 -19.28 9.26 10.14
N GLU A 180 -19.55 10.45 9.63
CA GLU A 180 -19.43 11.67 10.41
C GLU A 180 -20.46 11.58 11.55
N VAL A 181 -20.01 11.72 12.79
CA VAL A 181 -20.93 11.89 13.92
C VAL A 181 -21.73 13.14 13.61
N GLY A 182 -23.02 12.99 13.38
CA GLY A 182 -23.91 14.11 13.10
C GLY A 182 -23.66 15.21 14.13
N GLY A 183 -23.47 16.45 13.64
CA GLY A 183 -23.61 17.61 14.51
C GLY A 183 -24.98 17.56 15.19
N ASP A 184 -25.09 18.15 16.37
CA ASP A 184 -26.17 18.03 17.36
C ASP A 184 -27.62 18.36 16.89
N ASP A 185 -27.91 18.41 15.59
CA ASP A 185 -29.22 18.69 15.01
C ASP A 185 -29.58 17.60 13.97
N ASP A 186 -30.29 16.55 14.37
CA ASP A 186 -31.70 16.35 13.95
C ASP A 186 -32.28 15.01 14.43
N ASP A 187 -33.50 15.11 14.94
CA ASP A 187 -34.39 14.06 15.44
C ASP A 187 -35.00 13.25 14.27
N SER A 188 -34.15 12.51 13.55
CA SER A 188 -34.60 11.50 12.59
C SER A 188 -34.01 10.14 12.97
N GLY A 189 -34.82 9.37 13.69
CA GLY A 189 -34.50 8.01 14.13
C GLY A 189 -34.50 6.98 13.01
N ASP A 190 -33.52 7.07 12.10
CA ASP A 190 -33.17 5.96 11.20
C ASP A 190 -31.65 5.98 10.96
N ASP A 191 -30.97 5.03 11.61
CA ASP A 191 -29.59 4.60 11.40
C ASP A 191 -28.49 5.69 11.30
N ASN A 192 -27.88 6.02 12.45
CA ASN A 192 -26.48 6.44 12.46
C ASN A 192 -25.69 5.33 11.77
N GLU A 193 -25.31 5.56 10.50
CA GLU A 193 -24.70 4.54 9.66
C GLU A 193 -23.53 3.92 10.46
N ALA A 194 -23.41 2.60 10.52
CA ALA A 194 -22.29 2.01 11.27
C ALA A 194 -21.00 2.09 10.44
N ALA A 195 -19.86 2.28 11.12
CA ALA A 195 -18.56 2.17 10.49
C ALA A 195 -18.41 0.82 9.75
N ARG A 196 -17.75 0.84 8.59
CA ARG A 196 -17.69 -0.31 7.68
C ARG A 196 -16.35 -0.41 6.98
N VAL A 197 -16.01 -1.62 6.55
CA VAL A 197 -14.90 -1.86 5.63
C VAL A 197 -15.45 -2.09 4.23
N ARG A 198 -14.85 -1.43 3.24
CA ARG A 198 -15.18 -1.59 1.83
C ARG A 198 -13.91 -1.88 1.03
N MET A 199 -14.03 -2.78 0.06
CA MET A 199 -12.95 -3.11 -0.87
C MET A 199 -13.42 -2.92 -2.30
N TRP A 200 -12.51 -2.41 -3.13
CA TRP A 200 -12.66 -2.31 -4.57
C TRP A 200 -11.48 -2.97 -5.26
N THR A 201 -11.72 -3.45 -6.47
CA THR A 201 -10.73 -4.06 -7.35
C THR A 201 -10.60 -3.23 -8.60
N MET A 202 -9.37 -2.95 -9.00
CA MET A 202 -9.12 -2.32 -10.30
C MET A 202 -9.29 -3.37 -11.39
N THR A 203 -10.17 -3.10 -12.36
CA THR A 203 -10.42 -3.96 -13.52
C THR A 203 -10.32 -3.16 -14.80
N PHE A 204 -10.06 -3.85 -15.91
CA PHE A 204 -10.08 -3.24 -17.25
C PHE A 204 -11.36 -3.66 -17.97
N GLY A 205 -12.24 -2.69 -18.20
CA GLY A 205 -13.51 -2.88 -18.89
C GLY A 205 -13.54 -2.21 -20.27
N PRO A 206 -14.68 -2.22 -20.96
CA PRO A 206 -14.84 -1.60 -22.29
C PRO A 206 -14.57 -0.10 -22.31
N ALA A 207 -14.75 0.58 -21.16
CA ALA A 207 -14.49 2.01 -20.99
C ALA A 207 -13.09 2.32 -20.44
N GLY A 208 -12.21 1.30 -20.37
CA GLY A 208 -10.88 1.41 -19.76
C GLY A 208 -10.85 0.92 -18.31
N TRP A 209 -9.87 1.41 -17.56
CA TRP A 209 -9.66 1.06 -16.16
C TRP A 209 -10.77 1.62 -15.26
N MET A 210 -11.28 0.78 -14.34
CA MET A 210 -12.32 1.17 -13.40
C MET A 210 -12.23 0.42 -12.07
N TRP A 211 -12.79 1.00 -11.01
CA TRP A 211 -12.91 0.37 -9.71
C TRP A 211 -14.25 -0.37 -9.57
N GLU A 212 -14.19 -1.69 -9.41
CA GLU A 212 -15.36 -2.52 -9.10
C GLU A 212 -15.42 -2.80 -7.60
N ALA A 213 -16.58 -2.51 -6.98
CA ALA A 213 -16.77 -2.81 -5.56
C ALA A 213 -16.88 -4.33 -5.32
N ASN A 214 -16.08 -4.87 -4.39
CA ASN A 214 -16.10 -6.28 -4.02
C ASN A 214 -17.11 -6.56 -2.90
N TYR A 215 -17.00 -5.83 -1.80
CA TYR A 215 -17.86 -5.96 -0.64
C TYR A 215 -17.88 -4.65 0.16
N SER A 216 -18.91 -4.51 0.98
CA SER A 216 -19.06 -3.45 1.97
C SER A 216 -19.72 -4.07 3.21
N VAL A 217 -18.97 -4.18 4.30
CA VAL A 217 -19.40 -4.91 5.51
C VAL A 217 -19.31 -3.99 6.72
N GLY A 218 -20.40 -3.90 7.49
CA GLY A 218 -20.45 -3.15 8.74
C GLY A 218 -19.62 -3.82 9.83
N PHE A 219 -18.85 -3.04 10.59
CA PHE A 219 -18.15 -3.58 11.75
C PHE A 219 -19.05 -4.23 12.81
N PRO A 220 -20.30 -3.78 13.06
CA PRO A 220 -21.22 -4.50 13.93
C PRO A 220 -21.43 -5.96 13.53
N GLU A 221 -21.50 -6.26 12.24
CA GLU A 221 -21.66 -7.64 11.74
C GLU A 221 -20.46 -8.52 12.11
N ILE A 222 -19.24 -7.96 12.04
CA ILE A 222 -18.00 -8.64 12.46
C ILE A 222 -17.96 -8.79 13.99
N TRP A 223 -18.30 -7.73 14.73
CA TRP A 223 -18.27 -7.71 16.19
C TRP A 223 -19.30 -8.64 16.83
N ASP A 224 -20.42 -8.86 16.15
CA ASP A 224 -21.51 -9.70 16.64
C ASP A 224 -21.24 -11.19 16.46
N ASP A 225 -20.38 -11.58 15.51
CA ASP A 225 -19.98 -12.99 15.31
C ASP A 225 -19.21 -13.54 16.53
N ALA A 226 -19.47 -14.81 16.83
CA ALA A 226 -18.88 -15.50 17.98
C ALA A 226 -17.34 -15.53 17.93
N SER A 227 -16.73 -15.59 16.74
CA SER A 227 -15.28 -15.58 16.58
C SER A 227 -14.65 -14.26 17.05
N TYR A 228 -15.32 -13.12 16.84
CA TYR A 228 -14.84 -11.84 17.36
C TYR A 228 -15.00 -11.76 18.88
N ARG A 229 -16.15 -12.17 19.41
CA ARG A 229 -16.41 -12.14 20.86
C ARG A 229 -15.37 -12.94 21.67
N VAL A 230 -14.93 -14.08 21.16
CA VAL A 230 -13.91 -14.92 21.80
C VAL A 230 -12.53 -14.24 21.85
N THR A 231 -12.25 -13.27 20.97
CA THR A 231 -10.99 -12.52 21.02
C THR A 231 -10.86 -11.63 22.27
N GLY A 232 -11.99 -11.23 22.86
CA GLY A 232 -12.02 -10.26 23.97
C GLY A 232 -11.68 -8.81 23.57
N LEU A 233 -11.54 -8.51 22.27
CA LEU A 233 -11.29 -7.15 21.79
C LEU A 233 -12.52 -6.25 21.98
N PRO A 234 -12.32 -4.94 22.26
CA PRO A 234 -13.41 -3.99 22.36
C PRO A 234 -14.03 -3.72 20.98
N ARG A 235 -15.32 -3.37 20.95
CA ARG A 235 -16.07 -3.01 19.74
C ARG A 235 -15.70 -1.60 19.22
N ASN A 236 -14.44 -1.41 18.87
CA ASN A 236 -13.89 -0.18 18.33
C ASN A 236 -13.52 -0.38 16.86
N VAL A 237 -13.63 0.68 16.07
CA VAL A 237 -13.20 0.67 14.67
C VAL A 237 -11.70 0.43 14.60
N PRO A 238 -11.23 -0.66 13.96
CA PRO A 238 -9.82 -0.97 13.88
C PRO A 238 -9.15 -0.28 12.69
N ILE A 239 -7.82 -0.31 12.68
CA ILE A 239 -6.96 0.24 11.62
C ILE A 239 -6.73 -0.84 10.55
N VAL A 240 -6.73 -0.47 9.27
CA VAL A 240 -6.38 -1.41 8.19
C VAL A 240 -4.88 -1.64 8.18
N ALA A 241 -4.47 -2.89 8.35
CA ALA A 241 -3.07 -3.27 8.46
C ALA A 241 -2.54 -3.99 7.21
N ALA A 242 -3.30 -4.90 6.62
CA ALA A 242 -2.89 -5.57 5.38
C ALA A 242 -4.06 -6.29 4.71
N VAL A 243 -3.89 -6.67 3.45
CA VAL A 243 -4.76 -7.64 2.76
C VAL A 243 -3.92 -8.88 2.47
N CYS A 244 -4.50 -10.07 2.63
CA CYS A 244 -3.80 -11.29 2.27
C CYS A 244 -3.45 -11.29 0.77
N PRO A 245 -2.19 -11.56 0.38
CA PRO A 245 -1.81 -11.56 -1.03
C PRO A 245 -2.51 -12.63 -1.86
N LEU A 246 -3.06 -13.68 -1.23
CA LEU A 246 -3.69 -14.82 -1.89
C LEU A 246 -5.22 -14.87 -1.77
N ASP A 247 -5.83 -14.14 -0.83
CA ASP A 247 -7.29 -14.09 -0.64
C ASP A 247 -7.74 -12.67 -0.27
N PRO A 248 -8.39 -11.94 -1.18
CA PRO A 248 -8.83 -10.56 -0.92
C PRO A 248 -9.91 -10.49 0.17
N ASN A 249 -10.56 -11.60 0.56
CA ASN A 249 -11.52 -11.60 1.65
C ASN A 249 -10.83 -11.61 3.03
N LEU A 250 -9.54 -11.90 3.11
CA LEU A 250 -8.79 -11.93 4.36
C LEU A 250 -8.08 -10.60 4.57
N VAL A 251 -8.69 -9.75 5.39
CA VAL A 251 -8.14 -8.44 5.75
C VAL A 251 -7.62 -8.49 7.19
N TYR A 252 -6.41 -7.99 7.37
CA TYR A 252 -5.77 -7.85 8.66
C TYR A 252 -6.00 -6.46 9.19
N PHE A 253 -6.42 -6.41 10.44
CA PHE A 253 -6.72 -5.20 11.16
C PHE A 253 -5.89 -5.13 12.43
N THR A 254 -5.59 -3.91 12.87
CA THR A 254 -4.93 -3.65 14.13
C THR A 254 -5.84 -2.90 15.08
N LEU A 255 -5.87 -3.36 16.33
CA LEU A 255 -6.63 -2.74 17.40
C LEU A 255 -5.91 -2.95 18.73
N ASN A 256 -5.65 -1.87 19.45
CA ASN A 256 -4.76 -1.87 20.60
C ASN A 256 -3.38 -2.44 20.20
N ARG A 257 -2.96 -3.55 20.81
CA ARG A 257 -1.69 -4.27 20.48
C ARG A 257 -1.92 -5.60 19.78
N HIS A 258 -3.08 -5.75 19.15
CA HIS A 258 -3.42 -6.97 18.43
C HIS A 258 -3.44 -6.70 16.94
N ILE A 259 -2.93 -7.66 16.19
CA ILE A 259 -3.24 -7.84 14.77
C ILE A 259 -4.16 -9.04 14.64
N PHE A 260 -5.26 -8.89 13.91
CA PHE A 260 -6.23 -9.95 13.72
C PHE A 260 -6.70 -10.01 12.27
N CYS A 261 -6.86 -11.23 11.75
CA CYS A 261 -7.33 -11.48 10.40
C CYS A 261 -8.84 -11.74 10.43
N VAL A 262 -9.58 -11.02 9.60
CA VAL A 262 -11.02 -11.21 9.40
C VAL A 262 -11.23 -11.75 8.00
N ASN A 263 -11.97 -12.85 7.88
CA ASN A 263 -12.64 -13.19 6.63
C ASN A 263 -13.86 -12.28 6.50
N VAL A 264 -13.70 -11.20 5.75
CA VAL A 264 -14.69 -10.13 5.64
C VAL A 264 -15.97 -10.63 4.99
N ALA A 265 -15.92 -11.50 3.99
CA ALA A 265 -17.12 -12.08 3.37
C ALA A 265 -17.94 -12.98 4.33
N ARG A 266 -17.31 -13.53 5.38
CA ARG A 266 -17.98 -14.40 6.37
C ARG A 266 -18.19 -13.72 7.71
N HIS A 267 -17.74 -12.48 7.89
CA HIS A 267 -17.77 -11.72 9.14
C HIS A 267 -17.03 -12.40 10.31
N ARG A 268 -16.02 -13.24 10.02
CA ARG A 268 -15.36 -14.10 11.01
C ARG A 268 -13.89 -13.78 11.21
N VAL A 269 -13.47 -13.65 12.46
CA VAL A 269 -12.05 -13.62 12.85
C VAL A 269 -11.47 -15.03 12.65
N ARG A 270 -10.37 -15.11 11.91
CA ARG A 270 -9.63 -16.37 11.66
C ARG A 270 -8.42 -16.52 12.58
N HIS A 271 -7.69 -15.43 12.80
CA HIS A 271 -6.47 -15.41 13.59
C HIS A 271 -6.37 -14.12 14.37
N ILE A 272 -5.73 -14.18 15.54
CA ILE A 272 -5.37 -13.03 16.34
C ILE A 272 -4.00 -13.30 16.97
N ALA A 273 -3.15 -12.28 16.97
CA ALA A 273 -1.86 -12.31 17.63
C ALA A 273 -1.62 -10.98 18.33
N LEU A 274 -0.94 -11.04 19.48
CA LEU A 274 -0.24 -9.89 20.02
C LEU A 274 1.01 -9.67 19.19
N TRP A 275 1.27 -8.43 18.79
CA TRP A 275 2.61 -8.04 18.39
C TRP A 275 3.27 -7.43 19.62
N ASP A 276 4.11 -8.21 20.30
CA ASP A 276 4.80 -7.77 21.53
C ASP A 276 6.30 -7.52 21.29
N ASP A 277 6.70 -7.39 20.03
CA ASP A 277 8.11 -7.33 19.69
C ASP A 277 8.59 -5.87 19.67
N GLN A 278 9.59 -5.60 20.52
CA GLN A 278 10.44 -4.42 20.35
C GLN A 278 11.15 -4.53 19.00
N VAL A 279 10.68 -3.80 17.99
CA VAL A 279 11.42 -3.63 16.75
C VAL A 279 12.44 -2.51 16.98
N ASN A 280 13.73 -2.83 16.92
CA ASN A 280 14.84 -1.87 17.05
C ASN A 280 14.75 -0.96 18.31
N ASN A 281 14.48 -1.53 19.48
CA ASN A 281 14.35 -0.83 20.77
C ASN A 281 13.20 0.20 20.86
N ALA A 282 12.28 0.24 19.90
CA ALA A 282 11.06 1.04 19.97
C ALA A 282 9.84 0.15 20.17
N ARG A 283 8.91 0.58 21.03
CA ARG A 283 7.55 0.03 21.02
C ARG A 283 6.83 0.71 19.86
N LEU A 284 6.33 -0.07 18.90
CA LEU A 284 5.42 0.52 17.91
C LEU A 284 4.17 1.02 18.67
N ASP A 285 3.52 2.04 18.15
CA ASP A 285 2.18 2.45 18.55
C ASP A 285 1.13 1.86 17.60
N ALA A 286 -0.16 2.03 17.94
CA ALA A 286 -1.24 1.48 17.11
C ALA A 286 -1.32 2.12 15.71
N ALA A 287 -0.93 3.39 15.56
CA ALA A 287 -0.91 4.08 14.27
C ALA A 287 0.26 3.59 13.38
N GLN A 288 1.33 3.11 13.99
CA GLN A 288 2.48 2.47 13.35
C GLN A 288 2.21 1.03 12.91
N ALA A 289 1.05 0.46 13.27
CA ALA A 289 0.61 -0.86 12.81
C ALA A 289 -0.45 -0.76 11.69
N SER A 290 -0.38 0.29 10.86
CA SER A 290 -1.20 0.43 9.66
C SER A 290 -0.53 -0.18 8.42
N ALA A 291 -1.27 -0.29 7.33
CA ALA A 291 -0.79 -0.77 6.03
C ALA A 291 0.40 0.01 5.46
N ARG A 292 0.73 1.17 6.02
CA ARG A 292 1.96 1.91 5.70
C ARG A 292 3.24 1.20 6.14
N TYR A 293 3.19 0.44 7.23
CA TYR A 293 4.36 -0.17 7.87
C TYR A 293 4.29 -1.69 7.94
N VAL A 294 3.13 -2.26 7.63
CA VAL A 294 2.91 -3.71 7.61
C VAL A 294 2.83 -4.17 6.16
N LEU A 295 3.83 -4.94 5.73
CA LEU A 295 3.86 -5.53 4.39
C LEU A 295 3.44 -7.00 4.46
N PRO A 296 2.31 -7.38 3.84
CA PRO A 296 1.96 -8.78 3.71
C PRO A 296 2.88 -9.45 2.67
N TRP A 297 3.45 -10.59 3.02
CA TRP A 297 4.37 -11.33 2.15
C TRP A 297 3.94 -12.81 2.09
N TYR A 298 4.01 -13.42 0.90
CA TYR A 298 3.91 -14.87 0.75
C TYR A 298 5.30 -15.52 0.84
N LEU A 299 5.65 -16.07 2.00
CA LEU A 299 6.92 -16.77 2.14
C LEU A 299 6.79 -18.12 1.42
N PRO A 300 7.65 -18.43 0.44
CA PRO A 300 7.67 -19.76 -0.17
C PRO A 300 7.74 -20.83 0.92
N LEU A 301 7.05 -21.96 0.74
CA LEU A 301 7.03 -23.04 1.73
C LEU A 301 8.44 -23.49 2.15
N GLU A 302 9.40 -23.38 1.25
CA GLU A 302 10.82 -23.68 1.47
C GLU A 302 11.47 -22.75 2.51
N VAL A 303 11.03 -21.49 2.56
CA VAL A 303 11.51 -20.45 3.49
C VAL A 303 10.64 -20.39 4.75
N ALA A 304 9.44 -20.96 4.75
CA ALA A 304 8.60 -21.05 5.94
C ALA A 304 7.80 -22.36 5.96
N PRO A 305 8.43 -23.52 6.23
CA PRO A 305 7.74 -24.81 6.26
C PRO A 305 6.66 -24.86 7.36
N GLY A 306 6.82 -24.07 8.43
CA GLY A 306 5.79 -23.88 9.47
C GLY A 306 4.64 -22.94 9.06
N ALA A 307 4.79 -22.15 8.00
CA ALA A 307 3.70 -21.35 7.45
C ALA A 307 2.69 -22.20 6.67
N ALA A 308 3.07 -23.42 6.27
CA ALA A 308 2.15 -24.41 5.69
C ALA A 308 1.04 -24.87 6.66
N ALA A 309 1.21 -24.63 7.98
CA ALA A 309 0.13 -24.82 8.95
C ALA A 309 -1.00 -23.77 8.79
N PHE A 310 -0.78 -22.71 8.01
CA PHE A 310 -1.78 -21.73 7.58
C PHE A 310 -2.36 -22.03 6.19
N ASN A 311 -2.22 -23.28 5.70
CA ASN A 311 -2.87 -23.72 4.48
C ASN A 311 -4.36 -23.35 4.51
N PHE A 312 -4.75 -22.46 3.60
CA PHE A 312 -6.13 -22.09 3.29
C PHE A 312 -6.85 -23.29 2.67
N ALA A 313 -7.17 -24.29 3.48
CA ALA A 313 -8.07 -25.37 3.13
C ALA A 313 -9.36 -25.23 3.95
N GLY A 314 -10.42 -24.70 3.32
CA GLY A 314 -11.80 -24.72 3.84
C GLY A 314 -12.48 -23.37 4.05
#